data_AF-A0A3A1XNX0-F1
#
_entry.id   AF-A0A3A1XNX0-F1
#
_cell.length_a   1.000
_cell.length_b   1.000
_cell.length_c   1.000
_cell.angle_alpha   90.00
_cell.angle_beta   90.00
_cell.angle_gamma   90.00
#
_symmetry.space_group_name_H-M   'P 1'
#
loop_
_entity.id
_entity.type
_entity.pdbx_description
1 polymer ?
#
loop_
_entity_poly.entity_id
_entity_poly.type
_entity_poly.pdbx_seq_one_letter_code
_entity_poly.pdbx_strand_id
1 'polypeptide(L)' 'DIETEEGAEEKAIEISNQKHIPVVTFADNTFMVEPSATQIKAKLESLGILQ' A
#
# COMPACT_ATOMS: atom_id res chain seq x y z
N ASP A 1 7.34 27.04 -29.28
CA ASP A 1 8.39 26.01 -29.21
C ASP A 1 8.02 24.95 -28.22
N ILE A 2 8.04 23.72 -28.70
CA ILE A 2 7.84 22.49 -27.94
C ILE A 2 9.25 21.97 -27.66
N GLU A 3 9.89 22.52 -26.63
CA GLU A 3 11.14 22.00 -26.11
C GLU A 3 10.79 20.68 -25.40
N THR A 4 10.87 19.58 -26.15
CA THR A 4 10.90 18.22 -25.61
C THR A 4 12.13 18.10 -24.72
N GLU A 5 11.94 18.33 -23.43
CA GLU A 5 12.90 17.93 -22.40
C GLU A 5 13.04 16.40 -22.43
N GLU A 6 14.01 15.91 -23.20
CA GLU A 6 14.61 14.58 -23.08
C GLU A 6 15.00 14.38 -21.60
N GLY A 7 14.14 13.70 -20.84
CA GLY A 7 14.33 13.44 -19.40
C GLY A 7 13.05 13.53 -18.56
N ALA A 8 11.95 14.07 -19.10
CA ALA A 8 10.65 14.04 -18.42
C ALA A 8 10.08 12.61 -18.30
N GLU A 9 10.37 11.75 -19.29
CA GLU A 9 9.92 10.35 -19.31
C GLU A 9 10.66 9.48 -18.27
N GLU A 10 11.96 9.65 -18.09
CA GLU A 10 12.73 8.93 -17.04
C GLU A 10 12.25 9.29 -15.63
N LYS A 11 11.92 10.57 -15.38
CA LYS A 11 11.33 10.99 -14.09
C LYS A 11 9.93 10.40 -13.88
N ALA A 12 9.13 10.21 -14.92
CA ALA A 12 7.83 9.56 -14.82
C ALA A 12 7.95 8.06 -14.48
N ILE A 13 9.00 7.39 -14.97
CA ILE A 13 9.31 6.00 -14.65
C ILE A 13 9.84 5.85 -13.22
N GLU A 14 10.62 6.81 -12.70
CA GLU A 14 11.00 6.86 -11.27
C GLU A 14 9.80 7.06 -10.34
N ILE A 15 8.78 7.81 -10.76
CA ILE A 15 7.49 7.93 -10.04
C ILE A 15 6.71 6.60 -10.08
N SER A 16 6.98 5.76 -11.09
CA SER A 16 6.45 4.41 -11.26
C SER A 16 7.26 3.31 -10.55
N ASN A 17 8.19 3.64 -9.63
CA ASN A 17 8.64 2.72 -8.58
C ASN A 17 7.49 2.47 -7.59
N GLN A 18 6.46 1.80 -8.10
CA GLN A 18 5.17 1.54 -7.49
C GLN A 18 5.33 1.19 -6.01
N LYS A 19 5.11 2.19 -5.16
CA LYS A 19 4.76 2.00 -3.76
C LYS A 19 3.39 1.33 -3.73
N HIS A 20 3.36 0.01 -3.95
CA HIS A 20 2.20 -0.80 -3.62
C HIS A 20 2.05 -0.69 -2.12
N ILE A 21 1.18 0.23 -1.67
CA ILE A 21 0.86 0.34 -0.27
C ILE A 21 0.09 -0.94 0.09
N PRO A 22 0.62 -1.80 0.97
CA PRO A 22 -0.02 -3.08 1.24
C PRO A 22 -1.35 -2.84 1.95
N VAL A 23 -2.43 -3.40 1.42
CA VAL A 23 -3.77 -3.32 2.01
C VAL A 23 -4.21 -4.70 2.46
N VAL A 24 -4.70 -4.81 3.69
CA VAL A 24 -5.22 -6.05 4.27
C VAL A 24 -6.71 -5.89 4.52
N THR A 25 -7.52 -6.77 3.94
CA THR A 25 -8.97 -6.86 4.18
C THR A 25 -9.28 -7.95 5.19
N PHE A 26 -10.23 -7.71 6.09
CA PHE A 26 -10.62 -8.64 7.15
C PHE A 26 -12.03 -9.22 6.90
N ALA A 27 -12.38 -10.29 7.61
CA ALA A 27 -13.66 -10.99 7.44
C ALA A 27 -14.90 -10.15 7.80
N ASP A 28 -14.72 -9.09 8.60
CA ASP A 28 -15.76 -8.11 8.93
C ASP A 28 -15.92 -7.02 7.86
N ASN A 29 -15.30 -7.20 6.68
CA ASN A 29 -15.25 -6.26 5.57
C ASN A 29 -14.55 -4.94 5.89
N THR A 30 -13.78 -4.87 6.98
CA THR A 30 -12.88 -3.73 7.23
C THR A 30 -11.54 -3.92 6.53
N PHE A 31 -10.77 -2.83 6.41
CA PHE A 31 -9.43 -2.88 5.81
C PHE A 31 -8.42 -2.04 6.60
N MET A 32 -7.15 -2.38 6.45
CA MET A 32 -6.01 -1.59 6.94
C MET A 32 -5.04 -1.32 5.81
N VAL A 33 -4.51 -0.10 5.77
CA VAL A 33 -3.50 0.36 4.81
C VAL A 33 -2.16 0.43 5.53
N GLU A 34 -1.17 -0.27 4.99
CA GLU A 34 0.18 -0.41 5.54
C GLU A 34 0.24 -0.89 7.01
N PRO A 35 -0.54 -1.93 7.41
CA PRO A 35 -0.50 -2.37 8.79
C PRO A 35 0.81 -3.09 9.13
N SER A 36 1.33 -2.82 10.33
CA SER A 36 2.37 -3.63 10.96
C SER A 36 1.84 -5.00 11.38
N ALA A 37 2.74 -5.96 11.60
CA ALA A 37 2.40 -7.28 12.11
C ALA A 37 1.64 -7.23 13.45
N THR A 38 1.99 -6.29 14.34
CA THR A 38 1.29 -6.08 15.62
C THR A 38 -0.15 -5.59 15.41
N GLN A 39 -0.39 -4.71 14.45
CA GLN A 39 -1.74 -4.24 14.12
C GLN A 39 -2.60 -5.36 13.53
N ILE A 40 -2.03 -6.17 12.64
CA ILE A 40 -2.71 -7.36 12.10
C ILE A 40 -3.06 -8.32 13.23
N LYS A 41 -2.09 -8.65 14.10
CA LYS A 41 -2.30 -9.55 15.25
C LYS A 41 -3.43 -9.04 16.15
N ALA A 42 -3.39 -7.78 16.57
CA ALA A 42 -4.43 -7.21 17.44
C ALA A 42 -5.82 -7.22 16.77
N LYS A 43 -5.89 -6.97 15.46
CA LYS A 43 -7.16 -7.06 14.71
C LYS A 43 -7.68 -8.49 14.68
N LEU A 44 -6.82 -9.48 14.40
CA LEU A 44 -7.19 -10.90 14.41
C LEU A 44 -7.65 -11.38 15.79
N GLU A 45 -7.01 -10.92 16.87
CA GLU A 45 -7.45 -11.18 18.25
C GLU A 45 -8.82 -10.54 18.54
N SER A 46 -9.03 -9.29 18.12
CA SER A 46 -10.34 -8.60 18.29
C SER A 46 -11.49 -9.26 17.53
N LEU A 47 -11.19 -9.96 16.43
CA LEU A 47 -12.14 -10.73 15.64
C LEU A 47 -12.33 -12.16 16.17
N GLY A 48 -11.56 -12.57 17.19
CA GLY A 48 -11.58 -13.92 17.73
C GLY A 48 -11.02 -14.99 16.78
N ILE A 49 -10.26 -14.59 15.75
CA ILE A 49 -9.65 -15.49 14.76
C ILE A 49 -8.33 -16.08 15.29
N LEU A 50 -7.59 -15.27 16.05
CA LEU A 50 -6.32 -15.65 16.68
C LEU A 50 -6.48 -15.59 18.20
N GLN A 51 -6.04 -16.64 18.92
CA GLN A 51 -6.07 -16.74 20.38
C GLN A 51 -4.66 -16.91 20.96
#